data_AF-A0A6L5Y8U5-F1
#
_entry.id   AF-A0A6L5Y8U5-F1
#
_cell.length_a   1.000
_cell.length_b   1.000
_cell.length_c   1.000
_cell.angle_alpha   90.00
_cell.angle_beta   90.00
_cell.angle_gamma   90.00
#
_symmetry.space_group_name_H-M   'P 1'
#
loop_
_entity.id
_entity.type
_entity.pdbx_description
1 polymer ?
#
loop_
_entity_poly.entity_id
_entity_poly.type
_entity_poly.pdbx_seq_one_letter_code
_entity_poly.pdbx_strand_id
1 'polypeptide(L)'
;MSLHESFVNFWRTEGKYMISHNPERFYDNLERRMERWTDTVQIDEYVLTLRSRKETTRALIVAFYDYLRRTEGVEVESPLYDVSFYDYAFMRQLEMAKFLQQRRTLREIDEHFHIDERTRREDLQALENGLEVFGAEIKITKTREDGRVFYESTLHPIFLPLNLTEVYAMTEYLKNVLPPDDPNSQLVWDIVRRIELQLSDYAIDRICPADGRPDVSNDYRDDRFFSTDDRHVQMYLMKRRSSCRILWMGKEYTGTFEPRRSGEGRGYVFRTESGEILDADPRDIEVIRDSFVYK
;
A
#
# COMPACT_ATOMS: atom_id res chain seq x y z
N MET A 1 -31.24 -10.96 -29.65
CA MET A 1 -30.04 -11.74 -30.02
C MET A 1 -29.73 -12.64 -28.84
N SER A 2 -29.28 -13.87 -29.04
CA SER A 2 -28.86 -14.70 -27.90
C SER A 2 -27.56 -14.15 -27.31
N LEU A 3 -27.32 -14.38 -26.01
CA LEU A 3 -26.08 -13.95 -25.33
C LEU A 3 -24.83 -14.47 -26.06
N HIS A 4 -24.89 -15.71 -26.55
CA HIS A 4 -23.86 -16.33 -27.37
C HIS A 4 -23.63 -15.56 -28.69
N GLU A 5 -24.68 -15.29 -29.47
CA GLU A 5 -24.57 -14.53 -30.72
C GLU A 5 -23.97 -13.12 -30.49
N SER A 6 -24.39 -12.45 -29.41
CA SER A 6 -23.86 -11.16 -29.02
C SER A 6 -22.36 -11.24 -28.69
N PHE A 7 -21.93 -12.28 -27.98
CA PHE A 7 -20.52 -12.51 -27.67
C PHE A 7 -19.68 -12.80 -28.93
N VAL A 8 -20.18 -13.63 -29.85
CA VAL A 8 -19.51 -13.90 -31.13
C VAL A 8 -19.32 -12.62 -31.94
N ASN A 9 -20.34 -11.75 -31.97
CA ASN A 9 -20.25 -10.46 -32.64
C ASN A 9 -19.23 -9.54 -31.97
N PHE A 10 -19.31 -9.39 -30.64
CA PHE A 10 -18.34 -8.64 -29.85
C PHE A 10 -16.90 -9.10 -30.10
N TRP A 11 -16.66 -10.42 -30.12
CA TRP A 11 -15.33 -10.97 -30.34
C TRP A 11 -14.75 -10.56 -31.71
N ARG A 12 -15.58 -10.64 -32.76
CA ARG A 12 -15.17 -10.32 -34.13
C ARG A 12 -14.84 -8.84 -34.32
N THR A 13 -15.56 -7.96 -33.63
CA THR A 13 -15.43 -6.50 -33.78
C THR A 13 -14.38 -5.90 -32.85
N GLU A 14 -14.39 -6.28 -31.57
CA GLU A 14 -13.64 -5.60 -30.51
C GLU A 14 -12.79 -6.60 -29.69
N GLY A 15 -13.38 -7.71 -29.25
CA GLY A 15 -12.78 -8.60 -28.24
C GLY A 15 -11.45 -9.24 -28.63
N LYS A 16 -11.28 -9.67 -29.89
CA LYS A 16 -10.03 -10.34 -30.34
C LYS A 16 -8.78 -9.47 -30.21
N TYR A 17 -8.93 -8.14 -30.28
CA TYR A 17 -7.81 -7.20 -30.18
C TYR A 17 -7.36 -6.95 -28.74
N MET A 18 -8.16 -7.37 -27.75
CA MET A 18 -7.82 -7.26 -26.33
C MET A 18 -6.87 -8.37 -25.85
N ILE A 19 -6.74 -9.46 -26.61
CA ILE A 19 -5.96 -10.63 -26.22
C ILE A 19 -4.66 -10.71 -27.02
N SER A 20 -3.53 -10.52 -26.33
CA SER A 20 -2.20 -10.51 -26.95
C SER A 20 -1.64 -11.90 -27.27
N HIS A 21 -2.02 -12.93 -26.50
CA HIS A 21 -1.41 -14.26 -26.59
C HIS A 21 -2.45 -15.35 -26.91
N ASN A 22 -2.33 -15.95 -28.11
CA ASN A 22 -3.19 -17.02 -28.63
C ASN A 22 -4.69 -16.67 -28.53
N PRO A 23 -5.15 -15.59 -29.20
CA PRO A 23 -6.54 -15.12 -29.11
C PRO A 23 -7.56 -16.18 -29.54
N GLU A 24 -7.29 -16.93 -30.61
CA GLU A 24 -8.21 -17.98 -31.11
C GLU A 24 -8.42 -19.08 -30.06
N ARG A 25 -7.35 -19.56 -29.43
CA ARG A 25 -7.46 -20.58 -28.37
C ARG A 25 -8.22 -20.05 -27.16
N PHE A 26 -8.05 -18.77 -26.84
CA PHE A 26 -8.79 -18.12 -25.76
C PHE A 26 -10.28 -18.06 -26.10
N TYR A 27 -10.61 -17.63 -27.31
CA TYR A 27 -11.97 -17.59 -27.85
C TYR A 27 -12.64 -18.95 -27.82
N ASP A 28 -12.04 -19.98 -28.43
CA ASP A 28 -12.60 -21.32 -28.50
C ASP A 28 -12.93 -21.90 -27.12
N ASN A 29 -12.20 -21.47 -26.08
CA ASN A 29 -12.44 -21.90 -24.71
C ASN A 29 -13.68 -21.20 -24.11
N LEU A 30 -13.82 -19.90 -24.36
CA LEU A 30 -14.88 -19.08 -23.80
C LEU A 30 -16.19 -19.21 -24.59
N GLU A 31 -16.14 -19.27 -25.92
CA GLU A 31 -17.29 -19.48 -26.82
C GLU A 31 -18.04 -20.77 -26.46
N ARG A 32 -17.34 -21.90 -26.34
CA ARG A 32 -17.95 -23.19 -25.92
C ARG A 32 -18.68 -23.15 -24.58
N ARG A 33 -18.33 -22.19 -23.72
CA ARG A 33 -19.03 -21.97 -22.44
C ARG A 33 -20.22 -21.03 -22.62
N MET A 34 -20.03 -19.95 -23.38
CA MET A 34 -21.10 -19.02 -23.76
C MET A 34 -22.26 -19.72 -24.45
N GLU A 35 -22.02 -20.76 -25.26
CA GLU A 35 -23.07 -21.60 -25.85
C GLU A 35 -24.00 -22.25 -24.82
N ARG A 36 -23.53 -22.45 -23.58
CA ARG A 36 -24.24 -23.13 -22.50
C ARG A 36 -24.85 -22.17 -21.48
N TRP A 37 -24.39 -20.92 -21.46
CA TRP A 37 -24.84 -19.95 -20.49
C TRP A 37 -26.10 -19.23 -20.96
N THR A 38 -27.06 -19.10 -20.06
CA THR A 38 -28.36 -18.48 -20.32
C THR A 38 -28.41 -17.03 -19.90
N ASP A 39 -27.53 -16.62 -18.99
CA ASP A 39 -27.50 -15.28 -18.40
C ASP A 39 -26.07 -14.86 -18.02
N THR A 40 -25.93 -13.60 -17.60
CA THR A 40 -24.65 -12.99 -17.25
C THR A 40 -24.12 -13.44 -15.88
N VAL A 41 -24.98 -13.94 -14.99
CA VAL A 41 -24.58 -14.40 -13.65
C VAL A 41 -23.67 -15.62 -13.77
N GLN A 42 -23.97 -16.54 -14.68
CA GLN A 42 -23.12 -17.71 -14.93
C GLN A 42 -21.73 -17.34 -15.48
N ILE A 43 -21.63 -16.22 -16.22
CA ILE A 43 -20.35 -15.69 -16.68
C ILE A 43 -19.56 -15.16 -15.48
N ASP A 44 -20.20 -14.37 -14.62
CA ASP A 44 -19.58 -13.80 -13.40
C ASP A 44 -19.03 -14.90 -12.49
N GLU A 45 -19.84 -15.94 -12.19
CA GLU A 45 -19.42 -17.09 -11.38
C GLU A 45 -18.21 -17.82 -11.97
N TYR A 46 -18.18 -17.98 -13.30
CA TYR A 46 -17.03 -18.58 -13.97
C TYR A 46 -15.77 -17.72 -13.81
N VAL A 47 -15.86 -16.42 -14.07
CA VAL A 47 -14.71 -15.51 -13.93
C VAL A 47 -14.22 -15.50 -12.49
N LEU A 48 -15.12 -15.45 -11.50
CA LEU A 48 -14.78 -15.45 -10.07
C LEU A 48 -14.11 -16.74 -9.59
N THR A 49 -14.25 -17.85 -10.31
CA THR A 49 -13.66 -19.16 -9.96
C THR A 49 -12.44 -19.55 -10.80
N LEU A 50 -12.07 -18.74 -11.79
CA LEU A 50 -10.88 -18.97 -12.60
C LEU A 50 -9.58 -18.97 -11.76
N ARG A 51 -8.70 -19.92 -12.07
CA ARG A 51 -7.37 -20.03 -11.42
C ARG A 51 -6.26 -19.26 -12.12
N SER A 52 -6.47 -18.86 -13.38
CA SER A 52 -5.44 -18.22 -14.20
C SER A 52 -6.06 -17.32 -15.24
N ARG A 53 -5.36 -16.24 -15.61
CA ARG A 53 -5.84 -15.22 -16.57
C ARG A 53 -7.17 -14.61 -16.14
N LYS A 54 -7.37 -14.51 -14.82
CA LYS A 54 -8.63 -14.11 -14.22
C LYS A 54 -8.91 -12.65 -14.54
N GLU A 55 -7.88 -11.81 -14.45
CA GLU A 55 -7.99 -10.39 -14.80
C GLU A 55 -8.18 -10.19 -16.29
N THR A 56 -7.44 -10.91 -17.12
CA THR A 56 -7.62 -10.86 -18.57
C THR A 56 -9.05 -11.24 -18.98
N THR A 57 -9.59 -12.30 -18.39
CA THR A 57 -10.96 -12.74 -18.67
C THR A 57 -11.99 -11.74 -18.14
N ARG A 58 -11.81 -11.22 -16.91
CA ARG A 58 -12.67 -10.17 -16.35
C ARG A 58 -12.72 -8.94 -17.25
N ALA A 59 -11.57 -8.42 -17.67
CA ALA A 59 -11.49 -7.24 -18.52
C ALA A 59 -12.22 -7.44 -19.86
N LEU A 60 -12.08 -8.62 -20.47
CA LEU A 60 -12.81 -8.96 -21.70
C LEU A 60 -14.33 -9.02 -21.46
N ILE A 61 -14.77 -9.65 -20.37
CA ILE A 61 -16.19 -9.78 -20.04
C ILE A 61 -16.82 -8.43 -19.71
N VAL A 62 -16.13 -7.56 -18.97
CA VAL A 62 -16.61 -6.19 -18.73
C VAL A 62 -16.73 -5.42 -20.05
N ALA A 63 -15.76 -5.53 -20.95
CA ALA A 63 -15.87 -4.93 -22.28
C ALA A 63 -17.03 -5.52 -23.10
N PHE A 64 -17.34 -6.81 -22.92
CA PHE A 64 -18.52 -7.43 -23.51
C PHE A 64 -19.83 -6.87 -22.93
N TYR A 65 -19.92 -6.65 -21.62
CA TYR A 65 -21.08 -5.99 -21.01
C TYR A 65 -21.26 -4.56 -21.50
N ASP A 66 -20.16 -3.80 -21.63
CA ASP A 66 -20.18 -2.47 -22.22
C ASP A 66 -20.60 -2.49 -23.70
N TYR A 67 -20.26 -3.55 -24.44
CA TYR A 67 -20.75 -3.78 -25.79
C TYR A 67 -22.26 -4.01 -25.80
N LEU A 68 -22.79 -4.93 -24.97
CA LEU A 68 -24.23 -5.20 -24.85
C LEU A 68 -25.03 -3.92 -24.54
N ARG A 69 -24.51 -3.09 -23.62
CA ARG A 69 -25.11 -1.80 -23.29
C ARG A 69 -25.17 -0.87 -24.49
N ARG A 70 -24.08 -0.74 -25.23
CA ARG A 70 -23.96 0.18 -26.39
C ARG A 70 -24.78 -0.27 -27.60
N THR A 71 -24.79 -1.57 -27.90
CA THR A 71 -25.37 -2.09 -29.15
C THR A 71 -26.79 -2.61 -28.99
N GLU A 72 -27.14 -3.09 -27.80
CA GLU A 72 -28.43 -3.76 -27.53
C GLU A 72 -29.24 -3.06 -26.43
N GLY A 73 -28.68 -2.05 -25.77
CA GLY A 73 -29.34 -1.33 -24.68
C GLY A 73 -29.53 -2.17 -23.41
N VAL A 74 -28.77 -3.27 -23.27
CA VAL A 74 -28.83 -4.17 -22.12
C VAL A 74 -27.85 -3.68 -21.05
N GLU A 75 -28.37 -3.23 -19.91
CA GLU A 75 -27.55 -2.92 -18.74
C GLU A 75 -27.34 -4.18 -17.90
N VAL A 76 -26.07 -4.49 -17.61
CA VAL A 76 -25.67 -5.66 -16.82
C VAL A 76 -25.14 -5.16 -15.48
N GLU A 77 -25.84 -5.49 -14.41
CA GLU A 77 -25.30 -5.36 -13.05
C GLU A 77 -24.39 -6.55 -12.79
N SER A 78 -23.08 -6.29 -12.66
CA SER A 78 -22.08 -7.34 -12.43
C SER A 78 -21.03 -6.88 -11.42
N PRO A 79 -20.62 -7.74 -10.47
CA PRO A 79 -19.51 -7.44 -9.56
C PRO A 79 -18.17 -7.30 -10.29
N LEU A 80 -18.06 -7.77 -11.55
CA LEU A 80 -16.82 -7.70 -12.33
C LEU A 80 -16.35 -6.28 -12.65
N TYR A 81 -17.23 -5.28 -12.51
CA TYR A 81 -16.87 -3.86 -12.63
C TYR A 81 -16.04 -3.37 -11.44
N ASP A 82 -16.27 -3.91 -10.24
CA ASP A 82 -15.72 -3.40 -8.99
C ASP A 82 -14.59 -4.27 -8.40
N VAL A 83 -14.30 -5.40 -9.04
CA VAL A 83 -13.21 -6.30 -8.63
C VAL A 83 -12.02 -6.20 -9.57
N SER A 84 -10.83 -6.36 -9.01
CA SER A 84 -9.58 -6.51 -9.75
C SER A 84 -8.90 -7.80 -9.31
N PHE A 85 -8.35 -8.54 -10.27
CA PHE A 85 -7.61 -9.76 -9.98
C PHE A 85 -6.12 -9.56 -10.24
N TYR A 86 -5.30 -10.22 -9.42
CA TYR A 86 -3.85 -10.11 -9.49
C TYR A 86 -3.25 -11.45 -9.90
N ASP A 87 -3.15 -11.65 -11.22
CA ASP A 87 -2.63 -12.89 -11.81
C ASP A 87 -1.15 -13.13 -11.46
N TYR A 88 -0.37 -12.05 -11.25
CA TYR A 88 1.04 -12.13 -10.86
C TYR A 88 1.23 -12.12 -9.34
N ALA A 89 2.00 -13.07 -8.82
CA ALA A 89 2.23 -13.22 -7.38
C ALA A 89 2.78 -11.95 -6.73
N PHE A 90 3.80 -11.33 -7.33
CA PHE A 90 4.39 -10.08 -6.82
C PHE A 90 3.36 -8.96 -6.66
N MET A 91 2.57 -8.69 -7.71
CA MET A 91 1.52 -7.65 -7.65
C MET A 91 0.48 -7.98 -6.60
N ARG A 92 0.05 -9.25 -6.53
CA ARG A 92 -0.92 -9.70 -5.54
C ARG A 92 -0.40 -9.55 -4.11
N GLN A 93 0.85 -9.89 -3.86
CA GLN A 93 1.50 -9.76 -2.55
C GLN A 93 1.64 -8.28 -2.15
N LEU A 94 1.99 -7.40 -3.09
CA LEU A 94 2.06 -5.96 -2.85
C LEU A 94 0.70 -5.36 -2.50
N GLU A 95 -0.34 -5.72 -3.25
CA GLU A 95 -1.71 -5.28 -2.97
C GLU A 95 -2.28 -5.90 -1.69
N MET A 96 -1.89 -7.14 -1.37
CA MET A 96 -2.19 -7.76 -0.08
C MET A 96 -1.52 -6.99 1.07
N ALA A 97 -0.25 -6.62 0.95
CA ALA A 97 0.42 -5.81 1.97
C ALA A 97 -0.28 -4.46 2.20
N LYS A 98 -0.79 -3.81 1.15
CA LYS A 98 -1.61 -2.59 1.24
C LYS A 98 -2.96 -2.85 1.89
N PHE A 99 -3.66 -3.92 1.49
CA PHE A 99 -4.95 -4.30 2.07
C PHE A 99 -4.86 -4.57 3.58
N LEU A 100 -3.72 -5.09 4.02
CA LEU A 100 -3.39 -5.35 5.42
C LEU A 100 -2.99 -4.10 6.21
N GLN A 101 -3.01 -2.89 5.62
CA GLN A 101 -2.90 -1.64 6.38
C GLN A 101 -4.03 -1.47 7.40
N GLN A 102 -5.15 -2.13 7.14
CA GLN A 102 -6.17 -2.40 8.16
C GLN A 102 -6.00 -3.84 8.60
N ARG A 103 -6.24 -4.10 9.88
CA ARG A 103 -6.18 -5.45 10.43
C ARG A 103 -7.26 -6.33 9.80
N ARG A 104 -6.86 -7.49 9.24
CA ARG A 104 -7.77 -8.41 8.51
C ARG A 104 -7.68 -9.84 9.00
N THR A 105 -8.79 -10.55 8.87
CA THR A 105 -8.90 -12.00 9.03
C THR A 105 -8.63 -12.73 7.70
N LEU A 106 -8.36 -14.04 7.76
CA LEU A 106 -8.21 -14.88 6.56
C LEU A 106 -9.44 -14.81 5.65
N ARG A 107 -10.63 -14.77 6.24
CA ARG A 107 -11.89 -14.70 5.49
C ARG A 107 -12.01 -13.42 4.67
N GLU A 108 -11.66 -12.27 5.26
CA GLU A 108 -11.66 -10.99 4.54
C GLU A 108 -10.63 -10.97 3.39
N ILE A 109 -9.49 -11.65 3.57
CA ILE A 109 -8.48 -11.80 2.52
C ILE A 109 -9.02 -12.66 1.37
N ASP A 110 -9.65 -13.81 1.67
CA ASP A 110 -10.27 -14.67 0.65
C ASP A 110 -11.37 -13.94 -0.13
N GLU A 111 -12.25 -13.24 0.59
CA GLU A 111 -13.35 -12.47 0.02
C GLU A 111 -12.85 -11.34 -0.89
N HIS A 112 -11.75 -10.67 -0.53
CA HIS A 112 -11.21 -9.55 -1.31
C HIS A 112 -10.39 -10.01 -2.53
N PHE A 113 -9.51 -11.00 -2.35
CA PHE A 113 -8.57 -11.40 -3.41
C PHE A 113 -9.12 -12.50 -4.33
N HIS A 114 -10.20 -13.18 -3.93
CA HIS A 114 -10.82 -14.28 -4.67
C HIS A 114 -9.79 -15.33 -5.14
N ILE A 115 -8.89 -15.72 -4.24
CA ILE A 115 -7.83 -16.72 -4.47
C ILE A 115 -8.12 -18.01 -3.71
N ASP A 116 -7.55 -19.11 -4.19
CA ASP A 116 -7.62 -20.38 -3.47
C ASP A 116 -6.72 -20.39 -2.23
N GLU A 117 -7.03 -21.30 -1.31
CA GLU A 117 -6.31 -21.46 -0.03
C GLU A 117 -4.80 -21.67 -0.20
N ARG A 118 -4.38 -22.41 -1.24
CA ARG A 118 -2.95 -22.68 -1.48
C ARG A 118 -2.25 -21.38 -1.87
N THR A 119 -2.82 -20.64 -2.80
CA THR A 119 -2.30 -19.35 -3.27
C THR A 119 -2.22 -18.35 -2.12
N ARG A 120 -3.30 -18.20 -1.32
CA ARG A 120 -3.30 -17.35 -0.12
C ARG A 120 -2.18 -17.73 0.84
N ARG A 121 -2.02 -19.02 1.14
CA ARG A 121 -1.01 -19.50 2.08
C ARG A 121 0.40 -19.17 1.59
N GLU A 122 0.67 -19.38 0.31
CA GLU A 122 1.96 -19.07 -0.30
C GLU A 122 2.26 -17.56 -0.23
N ASP A 123 1.28 -16.70 -0.53
CA ASP A 123 1.45 -15.24 -0.48
C ASP A 123 1.64 -14.72 0.94
N LEU A 124 0.82 -15.17 1.89
CA LEU A 124 0.96 -14.79 3.30
C LEU A 124 2.30 -15.26 3.86
N GLN A 125 2.74 -16.48 3.52
CA GLN A 125 4.05 -16.97 3.96
C GLN A 125 5.20 -16.15 3.37
N ALA A 126 5.12 -15.75 2.10
CA ALA A 126 6.11 -14.86 1.49
C ALA A 126 6.18 -13.51 2.22
N LEU A 127 5.03 -12.92 2.53
CA LEU A 127 4.94 -11.66 3.27
C LEU A 127 5.36 -11.77 4.74
N GLU A 128 5.08 -12.90 5.42
CA GLU A 128 5.54 -13.17 6.79
C GLU A 128 7.06 -13.35 6.82
N ASN A 129 7.63 -14.04 5.84
CA ASN A 129 9.07 -14.30 5.75
C ASN A 129 9.89 -13.08 5.35
N GLY A 130 9.29 -12.16 4.58
CA GLY A 130 9.97 -11.03 3.96
C GLY A 130 9.95 -11.13 2.44
N LEU A 131 9.38 -10.11 1.80
CA LEU A 131 9.42 -9.94 0.35
C LEU A 131 10.43 -8.82 0.03
N GLU A 132 11.42 -9.09 -0.80
CA GLU A 132 12.38 -8.08 -1.23
C GLU A 132 11.79 -7.23 -2.38
N VAL A 133 11.76 -5.91 -2.19
CA VAL A 133 11.25 -4.94 -3.16
C VAL A 133 12.24 -3.77 -3.24
N PHE A 134 12.88 -3.58 -4.39
CA PHE A 134 13.90 -2.53 -4.59
C PHE A 134 15.00 -2.52 -3.51
N GLY A 135 15.44 -3.71 -3.09
CA GLY A 135 16.45 -3.87 -2.03
C GLY A 135 15.96 -3.57 -0.62
N ALA A 136 14.65 -3.33 -0.41
CA ALA A 136 14.02 -3.24 0.90
C ALA A 136 13.24 -4.53 1.19
N GLU A 137 13.44 -5.11 2.37
CA GLU A 137 12.62 -6.23 2.82
C GLU A 137 11.31 -5.71 3.43
N ILE A 138 10.17 -6.12 2.86
CA ILE A 138 8.84 -5.79 3.38
C ILE A 138 8.23 -7.00 4.10
N LYS A 139 7.67 -6.78 5.28
CA LYS A 139 7.10 -7.83 6.14
C LYS A 139 5.73 -7.43 6.65
N ILE A 140 4.86 -8.42 6.83
CA ILE A 140 3.59 -8.27 7.54
C ILE A 140 3.68 -8.90 8.92
N THR A 141 2.81 -8.44 9.81
CA THR A 141 2.69 -8.97 11.17
C THR A 141 1.46 -9.86 11.26
N LYS A 142 1.59 -10.95 12.01
CA LYS A 142 0.51 -11.87 12.33
C LYS A 142 0.29 -11.88 13.83
N THR A 143 -0.93 -11.56 14.25
CA THR A 143 -1.31 -11.52 15.66
C THR A 143 -2.46 -12.50 15.94
N ARG A 144 -2.57 -12.92 17.20
CA ARG A 144 -3.67 -13.76 17.68
C ARG A 144 -4.34 -13.08 18.86
N GLU A 145 -5.65 -12.88 18.76
CA GLU A 145 -6.48 -12.25 19.79
C GLU A 145 -7.82 -12.96 19.85
N ASP A 146 -8.28 -13.30 21.06
CA ASP A 146 -9.54 -14.01 21.30
C ASP A 146 -9.73 -15.26 20.42
N GLY A 147 -8.64 -16.00 20.22
CA GLY A 147 -8.62 -17.22 19.40
C GLY A 147 -8.65 -16.98 17.88
N ARG A 148 -8.79 -15.73 17.42
CA ARG A 148 -8.78 -15.34 16.00
C ARG A 148 -7.38 -14.90 15.56
N VAL A 149 -7.04 -15.22 14.31
CA VAL A 149 -5.78 -14.82 13.68
C VAL A 149 -6.04 -13.60 12.81
N PHE A 150 -5.17 -12.61 12.96
CA PHE A 150 -5.20 -11.38 12.20
C PHE A 150 -3.86 -11.13 11.52
N TYR A 151 -3.93 -10.47 10.38
CA TYR A 151 -2.79 -10.00 9.62
C TYR A 151 -2.87 -8.48 9.52
N GLU A 152 -1.74 -7.82 9.66
CA GLU A 152 -1.63 -6.37 9.55
C GLU A 152 -0.26 -5.95 9.04
N SER A 153 -0.20 -4.76 8.47
CA SER A 153 1.01 -4.10 8.02
C SER A 153 0.88 -2.60 8.26
N THR A 154 1.99 -1.93 8.49
CA THR A 154 2.06 -0.46 8.44
C THR A 154 2.75 0.03 7.15
N LEU A 155 3.06 -0.92 6.25
CA LEU A 155 3.78 -0.67 5.01
C LEU A 155 2.96 0.20 4.06
N HIS A 156 3.59 1.25 3.54
CA HIS A 156 3.06 2.06 2.45
C HIS A 156 4.08 2.07 1.31
N PRO A 157 3.98 1.17 0.33
CA PRO A 157 4.92 1.15 -0.77
C PRO A 157 4.63 2.36 -1.68
N ILE A 158 5.58 3.29 -1.75
CA ILE A 158 5.53 4.46 -2.63
C ILE A 158 6.49 4.22 -3.79
N PHE A 159 5.95 4.13 -5.01
CA PHE A 159 6.74 4.02 -6.24
C PHE A 159 6.65 5.32 -7.03
N LEU A 160 7.77 6.02 -7.16
CA LEU A 160 7.87 7.29 -7.86
C LEU A 160 8.94 7.16 -8.96
N PRO A 161 8.54 6.99 -10.24
CA PRO A 161 9.49 6.99 -11.34
C PRO A 161 9.97 8.43 -11.61
N LEU A 162 11.04 8.82 -10.92
CA LEU A 162 11.63 10.15 -10.98
C LEU A 162 12.84 10.17 -11.91
N ASN A 163 12.98 11.26 -12.66
CA ASN A 163 14.22 11.54 -13.38
C ASN A 163 15.32 12.04 -12.41
N LEU A 164 16.58 12.06 -12.84
CA LEU A 164 17.70 12.42 -11.96
C LEU A 164 17.63 13.84 -11.38
N THR A 165 17.02 14.78 -12.08
CA THR A 165 16.83 16.14 -11.55
C THR A 165 15.81 16.15 -10.42
N GLU A 166 14.74 15.38 -10.56
CA GLU A 166 13.72 15.22 -9.51
C GLU A 166 14.28 14.48 -8.29
N VAL A 167 15.09 13.43 -8.51
CA VAL A 167 15.78 12.73 -7.42
C VAL A 167 16.73 13.68 -6.69
N TYR A 168 17.58 14.41 -7.41
CA TYR A 168 18.52 15.37 -6.83
C TYR A 168 17.78 16.45 -6.00
N ALA A 169 16.72 17.04 -6.55
CA ALA A 169 15.93 18.02 -5.83
C ALA A 169 15.32 17.42 -4.56
N MET A 170 14.72 16.24 -4.65
CA MET A 170 14.11 15.57 -3.50
C MET A 170 15.14 15.27 -2.40
N THR A 171 16.28 14.66 -2.74
CA THR A 171 17.28 14.29 -1.74
C THR A 171 17.96 15.52 -1.13
N GLU A 172 18.34 16.51 -1.94
CA GLU A 172 19.01 17.73 -1.47
C GLU A 172 18.09 18.59 -0.59
N TYR A 173 16.84 18.82 -1.01
CA TYR A 173 15.93 19.65 -0.22
C TYR A 173 15.44 18.92 1.04
N LEU A 174 15.28 17.59 1.02
CA LEU A 174 14.94 16.84 2.23
C LEU A 174 16.06 16.92 3.27
N LYS A 175 17.34 16.79 2.89
CA LYS A 175 18.48 16.93 3.82
C LYS A 175 18.50 18.27 4.56
N ASN A 176 17.95 19.32 3.94
CA ASN A 176 17.96 20.69 4.43
C ASN A 176 16.60 21.18 4.96
N VAL A 177 15.58 20.31 5.03
CA VAL A 177 14.22 20.73 5.43
C VAL A 177 14.08 20.99 6.93
N LEU A 178 14.91 20.34 7.75
CA LEU A 178 14.95 20.50 9.20
C LEU A 178 16.35 20.90 9.67
N PRO A 179 16.46 21.71 10.74
CA PRO A 179 17.73 21.95 11.42
C PRO A 179 18.41 20.65 11.87
N PRO A 180 19.76 20.58 11.94
CA PRO A 180 20.47 19.39 12.41
C PRO A 180 20.15 18.98 13.85
N ASP A 181 19.78 19.95 14.70
CA ASP A 181 19.36 19.77 16.09
C ASP A 181 17.88 19.37 16.24
N ASP A 182 17.12 19.31 15.15
CA ASP A 182 15.73 18.85 15.20
C ASP A 182 15.69 17.34 15.54
N PRO A 183 14.89 16.90 16.52
CA PRO A 183 14.78 15.49 16.90
C PRO A 183 14.38 14.60 15.72
N ASN A 184 13.69 15.16 14.71
CA ASN A 184 13.23 14.45 13.52
C ASN A 184 14.21 14.52 12.34
N SER A 185 15.32 15.26 12.46
CA SER A 185 16.31 15.41 11.40
C SER A 185 16.88 14.06 10.97
N GLN A 186 17.18 13.18 11.93
CA GLN A 186 17.70 11.84 11.66
C GLN A 186 16.70 10.99 10.85
N LEU A 187 15.40 11.11 11.11
CA LEU A 187 14.36 10.41 10.34
C LEU A 187 14.39 10.81 8.87
N VAL A 188 14.48 12.10 8.61
CA VAL A 188 14.53 12.65 7.25
C VAL A 188 15.81 12.20 6.54
N TRP A 189 16.95 12.26 7.23
CA TRP A 189 18.21 11.73 6.72
C TRP A 189 18.14 10.22 6.40
N ASP A 190 17.51 9.43 7.25
CA ASP A 190 17.31 8.00 7.02
C ASP A 190 16.39 7.72 5.82
N ILE A 191 15.40 8.57 5.56
CA ILE A 191 14.60 8.50 4.32
C ILE A 191 15.48 8.78 3.11
N VAL A 192 16.30 9.84 3.15
CA VAL A 192 17.17 10.22 2.03
C VAL A 192 18.19 9.13 1.72
N ARG A 193 18.85 8.54 2.74
CA ARG A 193 19.79 7.44 2.55
C ARG A 193 19.14 6.20 1.93
N ARG A 194 17.89 5.90 2.29
CA ARG A 194 17.12 4.79 1.69
C ARG A 194 16.73 5.07 0.24
N ILE A 195 16.51 6.33 -0.13
CA ILE A 195 16.37 6.72 -1.55
C ILE A 195 17.70 6.49 -2.28
N GLU A 196 18.82 6.96 -1.72
CA GLU A 196 20.16 6.81 -2.31
C GLU A 196 20.54 5.32 -2.50
N LEU A 197 20.17 4.43 -1.58
CA LEU A 197 20.40 2.98 -1.73
C LEU A 197 19.74 2.37 -2.97
N GLN A 198 18.61 2.92 -3.41
CA GLN A 198 17.86 2.45 -4.57
C GLN A 198 18.38 3.01 -5.90
N LEU A 199 19.30 3.96 -5.86
CA LEU A 199 19.89 4.58 -7.05
C LEU A 199 20.95 3.67 -7.70
N SER A 200 21.14 3.83 -9.00
CA SER A 200 22.26 3.21 -9.70
C SER A 200 23.58 3.92 -9.36
N ASP A 201 24.71 3.23 -9.56
CA ASP A 201 26.03 3.82 -9.34
C ASP A 201 26.22 5.11 -10.15
N TYR A 202 25.74 5.13 -11.41
CA TYR A 202 25.72 6.33 -12.25
C TYR A 202 24.97 7.51 -11.61
N ALA A 203 23.83 7.23 -10.97
CA ALA A 203 23.04 8.27 -10.32
C ALA A 203 23.72 8.77 -9.04
N ILE A 204 24.30 7.86 -8.24
CA ILE A 204 25.08 8.21 -7.04
C ILE A 204 26.26 9.11 -7.38
N ASP A 205 27.04 8.76 -8.41
CA ASP A 205 28.18 9.55 -8.87
C ASP A 205 27.80 10.98 -9.30
N ARG A 206 26.54 11.20 -9.70
CA ARG A 206 26.04 12.52 -10.12
C ARG A 206 25.39 13.30 -8.99
N ILE A 207 24.79 12.63 -8.02
CA ILE A 207 23.97 13.25 -6.97
C ILE A 207 24.77 13.39 -5.66
N CYS A 208 25.59 12.40 -5.31
CA CYS A 208 26.36 12.33 -4.06
C CYS A 208 27.83 11.89 -4.30
N PRO A 209 28.60 12.56 -5.17
CA PRO A 209 29.95 12.11 -5.55
C PRO A 209 30.95 12.06 -4.39
N ALA A 210 30.77 12.87 -3.35
CA ALA A 210 31.69 12.94 -2.21
C ALA A 210 31.38 11.91 -1.11
N ASP A 211 30.11 11.51 -0.98
CA ASP A 211 29.62 10.66 0.11
C ASP A 211 29.61 9.17 -0.27
N GLY A 212 29.61 8.87 -1.57
CA GLY A 212 29.48 7.51 -2.07
C GLY A 212 28.12 6.89 -1.71
N ARG A 213 28.03 5.56 -1.76
CA ARG A 213 26.81 4.85 -1.38
C ARG A 213 26.74 4.76 0.15
N PRO A 214 25.62 5.15 0.79
CA PRO A 214 25.52 5.12 2.23
C PRO A 214 25.58 3.69 2.76
N ASP A 215 26.32 3.47 3.83
CA ASP A 215 26.39 2.19 4.56
C ASP A 215 25.26 2.14 5.60
N VAL A 216 24.03 1.93 5.14
CA VAL A 216 22.85 1.76 6.01
C VAL A 216 21.95 0.64 5.48
N SER A 217 21.13 0.07 6.36
CA SER A 217 20.10 -0.90 5.97
C SER A 217 18.91 -0.21 5.30
N ASN A 218 18.38 -0.84 4.25
CA ASN A 218 17.14 -0.44 3.59
C ASN A 218 15.90 -1.15 4.18
N ASP A 219 16.02 -1.77 5.35
CA ASP A 219 14.93 -2.53 5.94
C ASP A 219 13.74 -1.65 6.27
N TYR A 220 12.56 -2.23 6.09
CA TYR A 220 11.32 -1.64 6.55
C TYR A 220 11.33 -1.50 8.07
N ARG A 221 10.99 -0.31 8.56
CA ARG A 221 10.84 -0.01 9.99
C ARG A 221 9.36 0.27 10.24
N ASP A 222 8.74 -0.54 11.08
CA ASP A 222 7.32 -0.42 11.41
C ASP A 222 7.05 0.65 12.47
N ASP A 223 5.78 0.96 12.70
CA ASP A 223 5.37 1.92 13.74
C ASP A 223 5.84 1.49 15.14
N ARG A 224 6.04 0.18 15.38
CA ARG A 224 6.56 -0.31 16.66
C ARG A 224 8.01 0.10 16.86
N PHE A 225 8.87 -0.03 15.84
CA PHE A 225 10.23 0.50 15.86
C PHE A 225 10.24 1.99 16.20
N PHE A 226 9.40 2.79 15.52
CA PHE A 226 9.36 4.24 15.76
C PHE A 226 8.80 4.60 17.14
N SER A 227 7.98 3.74 17.74
CA SER A 227 7.47 3.95 19.09
C SER A 227 8.49 3.64 20.20
N THR A 228 9.55 2.88 19.91
CA THR A 228 10.54 2.47 20.92
C THR A 228 11.89 3.15 20.77
N ASP A 229 12.20 3.74 19.61
CA ASP A 229 13.44 4.47 19.35
C ASP A 229 13.34 5.94 19.82
N ASP A 230 14.26 6.33 20.70
CA ASP A 230 14.32 7.68 21.30
C ASP A 230 14.37 8.82 20.29
N ARG A 231 14.96 8.57 19.11
CA ARG A 231 15.12 9.58 18.07
C ARG A 231 13.84 9.79 17.26
N HIS A 232 12.87 8.87 17.38
CA HIS A 232 11.70 8.86 16.49
C HIS A 232 10.37 8.88 17.23
N VAL A 233 10.39 8.59 18.54
CA VAL A 233 9.18 8.47 19.36
C VAL A 233 8.32 9.73 19.34
N GLN A 234 8.95 10.91 19.27
CA GLN A 234 8.22 12.16 19.18
C GLN A 234 7.39 12.24 17.88
N MET A 235 7.98 11.94 16.71
CA MET A 235 7.26 11.91 15.43
C MET A 235 6.13 10.87 15.45
N TYR A 236 6.40 9.70 16.03
CA TYR A 236 5.37 8.68 16.21
C TYR A 236 4.18 9.24 17.01
N LEU A 237 4.42 9.89 18.14
CA LEU A 237 3.37 10.47 18.98
C LEU A 237 2.65 11.65 18.30
N MET A 238 3.36 12.48 17.53
CA MET A 238 2.78 13.54 16.70
C MET A 238 1.83 13.00 15.63
N LYS A 239 2.19 11.87 14.99
CA LYS A 239 1.33 11.15 14.03
C LYS A 239 0.13 10.52 14.74
N ARG A 240 0.37 9.73 15.80
CA ARG A 240 -0.63 8.89 16.47
C ARG A 240 -1.61 9.68 17.32
N ARG A 241 -1.18 10.84 17.84
CA ARG A 241 -1.90 11.68 18.82
C ARG A 241 -2.28 10.91 20.09
N SER A 242 -1.41 9.98 20.49
CA SER A 242 -1.59 9.21 21.73
C SER A 242 -1.24 10.09 22.93
N SER A 243 -1.98 9.91 24.04
CA SER A 243 -1.62 10.56 25.31
C SER A 243 -0.26 10.04 25.78
N CYS A 244 0.60 10.97 26.20
CA CYS A 244 1.94 10.71 26.67
C CYS A 244 2.33 11.76 27.73
N ARG A 245 3.41 11.50 28.44
CA ARG A 245 4.05 12.45 29.35
C ARG A 245 5.29 13.02 28.68
N ILE A 246 5.47 14.32 28.82
CA ILE A 246 6.63 15.05 28.32
C ILE A 246 7.28 15.87 29.44
N LEU A 247 8.56 16.14 29.29
CA LEU A 247 9.29 17.14 30.06
C LEU A 247 9.52 18.35 29.16
N TRP A 248 9.04 19.51 29.59
CA TRP A 248 9.26 20.79 28.92
C TRP A 248 9.61 21.86 29.95
N MET A 249 10.71 22.58 29.73
CA MET A 249 11.24 23.59 30.67
C MET A 249 11.36 23.08 32.12
N GLY A 250 11.74 21.81 32.30
CA GLY A 250 11.91 21.19 33.62
C GLY A 250 10.60 20.83 34.34
N LYS A 251 9.44 20.96 33.67
CA LYS A 251 8.13 20.58 34.21
C LYS A 251 7.53 19.44 33.40
N GLU A 252 6.92 18.49 34.10
CA GLU A 252 6.23 17.36 33.49
C GLU A 252 4.80 17.73 33.12
N TYR A 253 4.38 17.32 31.93
CA TYR A 253 3.03 17.51 31.41
C TYR A 253 2.50 16.21 30.82
N THR A 254 1.21 15.93 31.01
CA THR A 254 0.50 14.82 30.36
C THR A 254 -0.45 15.38 29.33
N GLY A 255 -0.48 14.80 28.13
CA GLY A 255 -1.28 15.31 27.02
C GLY A 255 -0.97 14.68 25.67
N THR A 256 -1.37 15.35 24.60
CA THR A 256 -1.23 14.87 23.22
C THR A 256 -0.60 15.94 22.32
N PHE A 257 0.15 15.48 21.32
CA PHE A 257 0.57 16.35 20.21
C PHE A 257 -0.60 16.57 19.25
N GLU A 258 -0.84 17.83 18.88
CA GLU A 258 -1.86 18.24 17.91
C GLU A 258 -1.25 19.10 16.82
N PRO A 259 -1.63 18.93 15.53
CA PRO A 259 -1.21 19.87 14.51
C PRO A 259 -1.82 21.24 14.80
N ARG A 260 -1.08 22.31 14.50
CA ARG A 260 -1.60 23.67 14.56
C ARG A 260 -2.84 23.83 13.66
N ARG A 261 -3.78 24.69 14.07
CA ARG A 261 -4.94 24.97 13.24
C ARG A 261 -4.54 25.82 12.04
N SER A 262 -5.36 25.77 10.99
CA SER A 262 -5.16 26.61 9.80
C SER A 262 -5.10 28.08 10.21
N GLY A 263 -4.03 28.78 9.84
CA GLY A 263 -3.77 30.18 10.19
C GLY A 263 -2.84 30.40 11.40
N GLU A 264 -2.51 29.36 12.16
CA GLU A 264 -1.64 29.46 13.35
C GLU A 264 -0.15 29.15 13.04
N GLY A 265 0.20 28.94 11.77
CA GLY A 265 1.54 28.55 11.33
C GLY A 265 1.65 27.05 11.01
N ARG A 266 2.87 26.59 10.73
CA ARG A 266 3.19 25.17 10.48
C ARG A 266 3.67 24.50 11.76
N GLY A 267 3.45 23.20 11.90
CA GLY A 267 3.97 22.40 13.01
C GLY A 267 2.91 21.87 13.98
N TYR A 268 3.33 21.57 15.20
CA TYR A 268 2.53 20.93 16.23
C TYR A 268 2.59 21.72 17.54
N VAL A 269 1.56 21.55 18.37
CA VAL A 269 1.49 22.02 19.76
C VAL A 269 1.23 20.83 20.67
N PHE A 270 1.51 20.97 21.96
CA PHE A 270 1.16 19.96 22.94
C PHE A 270 -0.06 20.42 23.75
N ARG A 271 -1.17 19.69 23.67
CA ARG A 271 -2.36 19.96 24.48
C ARG A 271 -2.33 19.09 25.72
N THR A 272 -2.28 19.71 26.89
CA THR A 272 -2.34 18.99 28.17
C THR A 272 -3.74 18.40 28.41
N GLU A 273 -3.84 17.42 29.30
CA GLU A 273 -5.14 16.90 29.75
C GLU A 273 -6.02 17.95 30.43
N SER A 274 -5.41 19.00 31.00
CA SER A 274 -6.13 20.16 31.56
C SER A 274 -6.65 21.13 30.48
N GLY A 275 -6.32 20.90 29.21
CA GLY A 275 -6.72 21.74 28.08
C GLY A 275 -5.78 22.90 27.78
N GLU A 276 -4.69 23.06 28.54
CA GLU A 276 -3.62 24.04 28.28
C GLU A 276 -2.91 23.69 26.97
N ILE A 277 -2.60 24.71 26.16
CA ILE A 277 -1.83 24.54 24.93
C ILE A 277 -0.41 25.02 25.20
N LEU A 278 0.54 24.10 25.15
CA LEU A 278 1.96 24.39 25.21
C LEU A 278 2.45 24.59 23.78
N ASP A 279 2.78 25.84 23.47
CA ASP A 279 3.44 26.19 22.21
C ASP A 279 4.96 25.96 22.34
N ALA A 280 5.31 24.71 22.61
CA ALA A 280 6.68 24.27 22.80
C ALA A 280 7.30 23.92 21.44
N ASP A 281 8.52 24.41 21.20
CA ASP A 281 9.33 23.90 20.11
C ASP A 281 9.57 22.40 20.34
N PRO A 282 9.29 21.51 19.37
CA PRO A 282 9.54 20.08 19.52
C PRO A 282 10.96 19.75 19.99
N ARG A 283 11.95 20.60 19.69
CA ARG A 283 13.35 20.47 20.13
C ARG A 283 13.54 20.60 21.64
N ASP A 284 12.65 21.31 22.32
CA ASP A 284 12.72 21.55 23.76
C ASP A 284 11.94 20.51 24.58
N ILE A 285 11.36 19.52 23.91
CA ILE A 285 10.47 18.53 24.51
C ILE A 285 11.17 17.17 24.60
N GLU A 286 11.29 16.63 25.80
CA GLU A 286 11.69 15.24 26.03
C GLU A 286 10.46 14.38 26.30
N VAL A 287 10.31 13.27 25.57
CA VAL A 287 9.20 12.33 25.75
C VAL A 287 9.55 11.30 26.82
N ILE A 288 8.69 11.13 27.83
CA ILE A 288 8.84 10.10 28.87
C ILE A 288 8.28 8.78 28.32
N ARG A 289 9.15 7.86 27.89
CA ARG A 289 8.76 6.61 27.19
C ARG A 289 7.74 5.74 27.91
N ASP A 290 7.94 5.50 29.21
CA ASP A 290 7.08 4.61 30.01
C ASP A 290 5.67 5.18 30.22
N SER A 291 5.38 6.37 29.69
CA SER A 291 4.07 7.01 29.78
C SER A 291 3.06 6.52 28.76
N PHE A 292 3.48 5.80 27.71
CA PHE A 292 2.56 5.28 26.70
C PHE A 292 2.91 3.86 26.32
N VAL A 293 1.88 3.09 25.93
CA VAL A 293 2.02 1.71 25.48
C VAL A 293 1.64 1.68 24.01
N TYR A 294 2.53 1.14 23.17
CA TYR A 294 2.19 0.84 21.78
C TYR A 294 0.98 -0.10 21.75
N LYS A 295 -0.11 0.38 21.13
CA LYS A 295 -1.33 -0.37 20.88
C LYS A 295 -1.48 -0.66 19.41
#